data_AF-A0A6J7V516-F1
#
_entry.id   AF-A0A6J7V516-F1
#
_cell.length_a   1.000
_cell.length_b   1.000
_cell.length_c   1.000
_cell.angle_alpha   90.00
_cell.angle_beta   90.00
_cell.angle_gamma   90.00
#
_symmetry.space_group_name_H-M   'P 1'
#
loop_
_entity.id
_entity.type
_entity.pdbx_description
1 polymer ?
#
loop_
_entity_poly.entity_id
_entity_poly.type
_entity_poly.pdbx_seq_one_letter_code
_entity_poly.pdbx_strand_id
1 'polypeptide(L)'
;MRCELDFANPLQLLVATVLSAQCTDKRVNQVTPNLFKKYKNVKAFATADLRELETLVHSTGFYRAKSRNIKGLAASIVSDFGGVVPSTLNELITLPGVGRKTANVVLGHAFDIPGITVDTHFGRLSRRFGWTKEKDPVKVESAVGKLIPEKEWTNLSQRMIWHGRRICHSRKPACGACPLAKLCPSVGIGEMDPVKAQALVKVDADFR
;
A
#
# COMPACT_ATOMS: atom_id res chain seq x y z
N MET A 1 -2.98 2.54 -13.60
CA MET A 1 -3.84 2.23 -12.43
C MET A 1 -3.38 3.10 -11.26
N ARG A 2 -4.27 3.62 -10.40
CA ARG A 2 -3.90 4.63 -9.38
C ARG A 2 -3.71 3.99 -7.99
N CYS A 3 -2.72 4.46 -7.24
CA CYS A 3 -2.58 4.14 -5.81
C CYS A 3 -3.74 4.77 -4.99
N GLU A 4 -4.06 4.19 -3.84
CA GLU A 4 -5.09 4.78 -2.94
C GLU A 4 -4.59 6.04 -2.22
N LEU A 5 -3.26 6.15 -2.05
CA LEU A 5 -2.62 7.32 -1.45
C LEU A 5 -2.43 8.44 -2.48
N ASP A 6 -2.62 9.69 -2.04
CA ASP A 6 -2.40 10.86 -2.87
C ASP A 6 -0.96 11.37 -2.75
N PHE A 7 -0.29 11.51 -3.90
CA PHE A 7 1.10 11.94 -4.01
C PHE A 7 1.38 12.57 -5.39
N ALA A 8 2.40 13.42 -5.47
CA ALA A 8 2.86 14.05 -6.70
C ALA A 8 4.28 13.65 -7.12
N ASN A 9 5.04 12.99 -6.24
CA ASN A 9 6.43 12.56 -6.50
C ASN A 9 6.84 11.38 -5.59
N PRO A 10 7.99 10.71 -5.84
CA PRO A 10 8.43 9.56 -5.05
C PRO A 10 8.58 9.83 -3.54
N LEU A 11 9.04 11.02 -3.16
CA LEU A 11 9.19 11.39 -1.74
C LEU A 11 7.82 11.41 -1.04
N GLN A 12 6.83 12.04 -1.67
CA GLN A 12 5.48 12.10 -1.11
C GLN A 12 4.87 10.70 -0.97
N LEU A 13 5.04 9.82 -1.97
CA LEU A 13 4.55 8.45 -1.87
C LEU A 13 5.25 7.67 -0.76
N LEU A 14 6.57 7.82 -0.63
CA LEU A 14 7.35 7.16 0.42
C LEU A 14 6.86 7.56 1.81
N VAL A 15 6.72 8.87 2.06
CA VAL A 15 6.21 9.39 3.33
C VAL A 15 4.78 8.93 3.58
N ALA A 16 3.89 9.03 2.58
CA ALA A 16 2.50 8.58 2.71
C ALA A 16 2.40 7.08 3.03
N THR A 17 3.27 6.25 2.43
CA THR A 17 3.27 4.80 2.67
C THR A 17 3.79 4.46 4.07
N VAL A 18 4.77 5.20 4.60
CA VAL A 18 5.18 5.08 6.02
C VAL A 18 4.04 5.48 6.96
N LEU A 19 3.29 6.53 6.62
CA LEU A 19 2.12 6.96 7.40
C LEU A 19 0.97 5.95 7.35
N SER A 20 0.79 5.25 6.24
CA SER A 20 -0.31 4.26 6.07
C SER A 20 -0.12 2.98 6.87
N ALA A 21 1.08 2.74 7.43
CA ALA A 21 1.31 1.63 8.34
C ALA A 21 0.31 1.69 9.53
N GLN A 22 -0.59 0.71 9.59
CA GLN A 22 -1.68 0.65 10.57
C GLN A 22 -2.54 1.92 10.63
N CYS A 23 -2.74 2.58 9.49
CA CYS A 23 -3.61 3.73 9.33
C CYS A 23 -4.46 3.56 8.06
N THR A 24 -5.63 4.19 7.99
CA THR A 24 -6.45 4.16 6.77
C THR A 24 -5.91 5.15 5.74
N ASP A 25 -5.97 4.78 4.46
CA ASP A 25 -5.53 5.66 3.38
C ASP A 25 -6.31 6.99 3.39
N LYS A 26 -7.61 6.96 3.68
CA LYS A 26 -8.45 8.14 3.96
C LYS A 26 -7.83 9.10 4.98
N ARG A 27 -7.40 8.58 6.13
CA ARG A 27 -6.80 9.40 7.18
C ARG A 27 -5.45 9.96 6.75
N VAL A 28 -4.64 9.18 6.04
CA VAL A 28 -3.36 9.64 5.49
C VAL A 28 -3.60 10.77 4.48
N ASN A 29 -4.54 10.61 3.55
CA ASN A 29 -4.88 11.61 2.53
C ASN A 29 -5.48 12.91 3.12
N GLN A 30 -6.07 12.86 4.31
CA GLN A 30 -6.49 14.07 5.05
C GLN A 30 -5.30 14.82 5.68
N VAL A 31 -4.23 14.11 6.04
CA VAL A 31 -3.06 14.67 6.74
C VAL A 31 -1.99 15.17 5.76
N THR A 32 -1.75 14.43 4.69
CA THR A 32 -0.65 14.69 3.76
C THR A 32 -0.69 16.04 3.05
N PRO A 33 -1.83 16.67 2.72
CA PRO A 33 -1.84 17.98 2.05
C PRO A 33 -1.15 19.07 2.88
N ASN A 34 -1.46 19.17 4.17
CA ASN A 34 -0.84 20.13 5.07
C ASN A 34 0.63 19.78 5.32
N LEU A 35 0.93 18.49 5.49
CA LEU A 35 2.29 18.01 5.68
C LEU A 35 3.20 18.36 4.49
N PHE A 36 2.75 18.11 3.26
CA PHE A 36 3.51 18.34 2.03
C PHE A 36 3.56 19.81 1.63
N LYS A 37 2.56 20.62 2.02
CA LYS A 37 2.63 22.08 1.88
C LYS A 37 3.76 22.66 2.74
N LYS A 38 3.93 22.11 3.94
CA LYS A 38 4.95 22.57 4.90
C LYS A 38 6.35 22.03 4.54
N TYR A 39 6.48 20.72 4.34
CA TYR A 39 7.74 20.06 4.03
C TYR A 39 7.78 19.68 2.53
N LYS A 40 8.34 20.59 1.73
CA LYS A 40 8.27 20.50 0.25
C LYS A 40 9.30 19.55 -0.38
N ASN A 41 10.40 19.27 0.31
CA ASN A 41 11.51 18.48 -0.23
C ASN A 41 12.19 17.65 0.88
N VAL A 42 13.10 16.75 0.50
CA VAL A 42 13.79 15.85 1.42
C VAL A 42 14.52 16.62 2.52
N LYS A 43 15.23 17.70 2.17
CA LYS A 43 15.97 18.52 3.13
C LYS A 43 15.04 19.11 4.20
N ALA A 44 13.87 19.61 3.78
CA ALA A 44 12.86 20.14 4.71
C ALA A 44 12.35 19.08 5.69
N PHE A 45 12.17 17.82 5.25
CA PHE A 45 11.85 16.72 6.15
C PHE A 45 13.01 16.33 7.07
N ALA A 46 14.25 16.31 6.55
CA ALA A 46 15.44 15.94 7.31
C ALA A 46 15.70 16.92 8.47
N THR A 47 15.46 18.22 8.24
CA THR A 47 15.63 19.28 9.25
C THR A 47 14.34 19.64 9.98
N ALA A 48 13.25 18.90 9.78
CA ALA A 48 11.96 19.19 10.40
C ALA A 48 12.06 19.19 11.94
N ASP A 49 11.37 20.13 12.59
CA ASP A 49 11.18 20.03 14.05
C ASP A 49 10.35 18.77 14.36
N LEU A 50 10.87 17.94 15.27
CA LEU A 50 10.26 16.65 15.52
C LEU A 50 8.89 16.78 16.21
N ARG A 51 8.73 17.75 17.12
CA ARG A 51 7.46 17.97 17.84
C ARG A 51 6.40 18.47 16.87
N GLU A 52 6.77 19.38 15.98
CA GLU A 52 5.86 19.89 14.95
C GLU A 52 5.45 18.81 13.95
N LEU A 53 6.39 17.98 13.50
CA LEU A 53 6.08 16.83 12.65
C LEU A 53 5.12 15.86 13.36
N GLU A 54 5.37 15.57 14.64
CA GLU A 54 4.49 14.75 15.47
C GLU A 54 3.08 15.33 15.58
N THR A 55 2.93 16.64 15.76
CA THR A 55 1.63 17.32 15.79
C THR A 55 0.89 17.15 14.45
N LEU A 56 1.56 17.35 13.32
CA LEU A 56 0.95 17.24 11.99
C LEU A 56 0.46 15.82 11.71
N VAL A 57 1.20 14.80 12.13
CA VAL A 57 0.87 13.40 11.85
C VAL A 57 0.19 12.67 13.00
N HIS A 58 -0.18 13.39 14.07
CA HIS A 58 -0.74 12.82 15.31
C HIS A 58 -1.91 11.86 15.05
N SER A 59 -2.81 12.26 14.15
CA SER A 59 -4.03 11.50 13.83
C SER A 59 -3.79 10.21 13.03
N THR A 60 -2.55 9.93 12.61
CA THR A 60 -2.20 8.70 11.87
C THR A 60 -1.91 7.51 12.78
N GLY A 61 -1.88 7.69 14.11
CA GLY A 61 -1.52 6.63 15.07
C GLY A 61 -0.04 6.25 15.01
N PHE A 62 0.53 5.78 16.13
CA PHE A 62 1.98 5.53 16.26
C PHE A 62 2.85 6.71 15.80
N TYR A 63 2.32 7.93 15.90
CA TYR A 63 2.85 9.13 15.26
C TYR A 63 4.28 9.46 15.70
N ARG A 64 4.66 9.17 16.95
CA ARG A 64 6.04 9.35 17.45
C ARG A 64 7.05 8.49 16.69
N ALA A 65 6.74 7.21 16.49
CA ALA A 65 7.59 6.29 15.73
C ALA A 65 7.61 6.67 14.25
N LYS A 66 6.45 6.99 13.67
CA LYS A 66 6.34 7.45 12.28
C LYS A 66 7.12 8.73 12.02
N SER A 67 7.04 9.72 12.91
CA SER A 67 7.75 10.99 12.79
C SER A 67 9.27 10.81 12.84
N ARG A 68 9.75 9.96 13.77
CA ARG A 68 11.18 9.58 13.81
C ARG A 68 11.63 8.88 12.53
N ASN A 69 10.83 7.94 12.03
CA ASN A 69 11.14 7.25 10.78
C ASN A 69 11.15 8.22 9.59
N ILE A 70 10.17 9.12 9.46
CA ILE A 70 10.09 10.11 8.38
C ILE A 70 11.30 11.07 8.42
N LYS A 71 11.67 11.56 9.59
CA LYS A 71 12.85 12.42 9.72
C LYS A 71 14.14 11.63 9.44
N GLY A 72 14.25 10.40 9.94
CA GLY A 72 15.40 9.53 9.74
C GLY A 72 15.60 9.09 8.29
N LEU A 73 14.53 8.69 7.60
CA LEU A 73 14.60 8.35 6.18
C LEU A 73 14.95 9.56 5.34
N ALA A 74 14.42 10.75 5.66
CA ALA A 74 14.79 11.97 4.95
C ALA A 74 16.26 12.33 5.17
N ALA A 75 16.77 12.19 6.40
CA ALA A 75 18.19 12.37 6.70
C ALA A 75 19.08 11.38 5.92
N SER A 76 18.71 10.10 5.90
CA SER A 76 19.44 9.05 5.15
C SER A 76 19.44 9.32 3.65
N ILE A 77 18.30 9.79 3.09
CA ILE A 77 18.23 10.18 1.67
C ILE A 77 19.18 11.34 1.37
N VAL A 78 19.30 12.33 2.27
CA VAL A 78 20.23 13.44 2.08
C VAL A 78 21.69 12.99 2.17
N SER A 79 22.03 12.19 3.18
CA SER A 79 23.43 11.79 3.42
C SER A 79 23.92 10.74 2.42
N ASP A 80 23.12 9.71 2.16
CA ASP A 80 23.58 8.48 1.49
C ASP A 80 23.21 8.47 0.00
N PHE A 81 22.18 9.23 -0.38
CA PHE A 81 21.59 9.23 -1.72
C PHE A 81 21.52 10.62 -2.37
N GLY A 82 22.28 11.60 -1.85
CA GLY A 82 22.40 12.94 -2.45
C GLY A 82 21.09 13.75 -2.48
N GLY A 83 20.11 13.40 -1.64
CA GLY A 83 18.79 14.05 -1.61
C GLY A 83 17.78 13.50 -2.62
N VAL A 84 18.09 12.41 -3.31
CA VAL A 84 17.19 11.75 -4.29
C VAL A 84 16.69 10.44 -3.70
N VAL A 85 15.38 10.19 -3.79
CA VAL A 85 14.79 8.91 -3.35
C VAL A 85 15.38 7.78 -4.19
N PRO A 86 16.00 6.75 -3.59
CA PRO A 86 16.58 5.65 -4.35
C PRO A 86 15.51 4.85 -5.10
N SER A 87 15.90 4.29 -6.25
CA SER A 87 15.00 3.58 -7.18
C SER A 87 15.29 2.07 -7.23
N THR A 88 16.00 1.52 -6.24
CA THR A 88 16.21 0.07 -6.12
C THR A 88 15.65 -0.48 -4.81
N LEU A 89 15.26 -1.75 -4.82
CA LEU A 89 14.72 -2.42 -3.64
C LEU A 89 15.74 -2.46 -2.50
N ASN A 90 16.99 -2.83 -2.81
CA ASN A 90 18.05 -3.00 -1.82
C ASN A 90 18.40 -1.69 -1.11
N GLU A 91 18.34 -0.56 -1.81
CA GLU A 91 18.56 0.75 -1.23
C GLU A 91 17.33 1.24 -0.45
N LEU A 92 16.12 1.07 -0.97
CA LEU A 92 14.92 1.52 -0.28
C LEU A 92 14.73 0.85 1.08
N ILE A 93 15.06 -0.44 1.21
CA ILE A 93 14.93 -1.17 2.48
C ILE A 93 15.96 -0.77 3.55
N THR A 94 17.01 -0.02 3.20
CA THR A 94 17.93 0.52 4.21
C THR A 94 17.32 1.72 4.95
N LEU A 95 16.30 2.35 4.37
CA LEU A 95 15.67 3.55 4.93
C LEU A 95 14.83 3.20 6.17
N PRO A 96 14.92 4.00 7.26
CA PRO A 96 14.12 3.82 8.47
C PRO A 96 12.61 3.74 8.20
N GLY A 97 11.97 2.67 8.67
CA GLY A 97 10.53 2.45 8.50
C GLY A 97 10.12 1.92 7.12
N VAL A 98 11.07 1.60 6.24
CA VAL A 98 10.82 1.05 4.90
C VAL A 98 11.14 -0.44 4.88
N GLY A 99 10.09 -1.26 4.87
CA GLY A 99 10.23 -2.70 4.59
C GLY A 99 10.05 -3.01 3.10
N ARG A 100 10.30 -4.27 2.71
CA ARG A 100 10.16 -4.76 1.32
C ARG A 100 8.81 -4.40 0.69
N LYS A 101 7.72 -4.50 1.44
CA LYS A 101 6.37 -4.10 0.98
C LYS A 101 6.31 -2.61 0.61
N THR A 102 6.78 -1.74 1.51
CA THR A 102 6.81 -0.29 1.30
C THR A 102 7.67 0.06 0.09
N ALA A 103 8.83 -0.57 -0.04
CA ALA A 103 9.71 -0.39 -1.18
C ALA A 103 9.03 -0.77 -2.51
N ASN A 104 8.39 -1.94 -2.59
CA ASN A 104 7.69 -2.36 -3.81
C ASN A 104 6.53 -1.43 -4.20
N VAL A 105 5.81 -0.87 -3.23
CA VAL A 105 4.77 0.15 -3.50
C VAL A 105 5.38 1.39 -4.14
N VAL A 106 6.50 1.88 -3.61
CA VAL A 106 7.18 3.08 -4.13
C VAL A 106 7.78 2.83 -5.51
N LEU A 107 8.48 1.70 -5.70
CA LEU A 107 9.04 1.29 -6.98
C LEU A 107 7.97 1.18 -8.07
N GLY A 108 6.86 0.49 -7.75
CA GLY A 108 5.79 0.25 -8.70
C GLY A 108 5.02 1.51 -9.10
N HIS A 109 4.73 2.41 -8.16
CA HIS A 109 3.84 3.56 -8.43
C HIS A 109 4.56 4.88 -8.71
N ALA A 110 5.82 5.04 -8.27
CA ALA A 110 6.56 6.28 -8.47
C ALA A 110 7.74 6.15 -9.45
N PHE A 111 8.20 4.94 -9.72
CA PHE A 111 9.32 4.68 -10.65
C PHE A 111 8.94 3.75 -11.81
N ASP A 112 7.69 3.29 -11.87
CA ASP A 112 7.20 2.31 -12.87
C ASP A 112 8.03 1.02 -12.93
N ILE A 113 8.69 0.65 -11.83
CA ILE A 113 9.48 -0.58 -11.69
C ILE A 113 8.55 -1.69 -11.18
N PRO A 114 8.26 -2.74 -11.97
CA PRO A 114 7.27 -3.73 -11.57
C PRO A 114 7.65 -4.50 -10.31
N GLY A 115 6.66 -4.72 -9.44
CA GLY A 115 6.86 -5.50 -8.22
C GLY A 115 5.55 -6.06 -7.68
N ILE A 116 5.58 -7.32 -7.23
CA ILE A 116 4.43 -7.91 -6.54
C ILE A 116 4.49 -7.47 -5.07
N THR A 117 3.44 -6.78 -4.64
CA THR A 117 3.26 -6.39 -3.24
C THR A 117 2.30 -7.36 -2.56
N VAL A 118 2.84 -8.37 -1.88
CA VAL A 118 2.01 -9.35 -1.14
C VAL A 118 1.61 -8.77 0.21
N ASP A 119 0.36 -8.32 0.31
CA ASP A 119 -0.27 -7.96 1.58
C ASP A 119 -1.32 -9.01 2.02
N THR A 120 -2.07 -8.68 3.07
CA THR A 120 -3.09 -9.59 3.61
C THR A 120 -4.25 -9.83 2.64
N HIS A 121 -4.55 -8.88 1.74
CA HIS A 121 -5.54 -9.05 0.67
C HIS A 121 -4.97 -9.93 -0.42
N PHE A 122 -3.78 -9.60 -0.93
CA PHE A 122 -3.12 -10.33 -2.00
C PHE A 122 -2.92 -11.81 -1.64
N GLY A 123 -2.36 -12.09 -0.46
CA GLY A 123 -2.17 -13.46 0.00
C GLY A 123 -3.48 -14.21 0.13
N ARG A 124 -4.50 -13.59 0.76
CA ARG A 124 -5.83 -14.22 0.93
C ARG A 124 -6.46 -14.55 -0.41
N LEU A 125 -6.44 -13.60 -1.34
CA LEU A 125 -7.04 -13.77 -2.66
C LEU A 125 -6.27 -14.76 -3.52
N SER A 126 -4.94 -14.77 -3.47
CA SER A 126 -4.12 -15.75 -4.19
C SER A 126 -4.51 -17.19 -3.82
N ARG A 127 -4.82 -17.41 -2.53
CA ARG A 127 -5.35 -18.70 -2.06
C ARG A 127 -6.81 -18.94 -2.50
N ARG A 128 -7.69 -17.94 -2.38
CA ARG A 128 -9.09 -18.04 -2.82
C ARG A 128 -9.25 -18.27 -4.33
N PHE A 129 -8.32 -17.76 -5.13
CA PHE A 129 -8.27 -17.95 -6.56
C PHE A 129 -7.54 -19.24 -6.97
N GLY A 130 -7.01 -20.00 -6.01
CA GLY A 130 -6.33 -21.27 -6.28
C GLY A 130 -4.94 -21.12 -6.92
N TRP A 131 -4.34 -19.93 -6.93
CA TRP A 131 -3.02 -19.69 -7.53
C TRP A 131 -1.88 -20.30 -6.72
N THR A 132 -2.04 -20.36 -5.40
CA THR A 132 -1.05 -20.97 -4.50
C THR A 132 -1.68 -21.34 -3.17
N LYS A 133 -1.08 -22.29 -2.45
CA LYS A 133 -1.41 -22.64 -1.06
C LYS A 133 -0.49 -21.95 -0.05
N GLU A 134 0.54 -21.25 -0.54
CA GLU A 134 1.54 -20.60 0.30
C GLU A 134 0.95 -19.49 1.18
N LYS A 135 1.54 -19.35 2.36
CA LYS A 135 1.20 -18.29 3.33
C LYS A 135 2.32 -17.27 3.51
N ASP A 136 3.56 -17.69 3.25
CA ASP A 136 4.72 -16.81 3.30
C ASP A 136 4.68 -15.80 2.13
N PRO A 137 4.82 -14.49 2.37
CA PRO A 137 4.74 -13.47 1.33
C PRO A 137 5.74 -13.65 0.19
N VAL A 138 6.98 -14.06 0.49
CA VAL A 138 8.04 -14.24 -0.52
C VAL A 138 7.73 -15.44 -1.41
N LYS A 139 7.24 -16.53 -0.81
CA LYS A 139 6.79 -17.70 -1.59
C LYS A 139 5.55 -17.41 -2.44
N VAL A 140 4.60 -16.62 -1.92
CA VAL A 140 3.42 -16.19 -2.70
C VAL A 140 3.83 -15.31 -3.87
N GLU A 141 4.73 -14.35 -3.66
CA GLU A 141 5.30 -13.50 -4.72
C GLU A 141 5.93 -14.35 -5.82
N SER A 142 6.81 -15.28 -5.47
CA SER A 142 7.45 -16.17 -6.44
C SER A 142 6.45 -17.06 -7.19
N ALA A 143 5.46 -17.61 -6.50
CA ALA A 143 4.45 -18.48 -7.11
C ALA A 143 3.57 -17.71 -8.11
N VAL A 144 3.06 -16.53 -7.71
CA VAL A 144 2.18 -15.73 -8.57
C VAL A 144 2.96 -15.03 -9.68
N GLY A 145 4.21 -14.63 -9.44
CA GLY A 145 5.09 -14.02 -10.44
C GLY A 145 5.37 -14.93 -11.64
N LYS A 146 5.32 -16.26 -11.45
CA LYS A 146 5.43 -17.23 -12.56
C LYS A 146 4.17 -17.33 -13.43
N LEU A 147 3.02 -16.87 -12.93
CA LEU A 147 1.73 -16.97 -13.61
C LEU A 147 1.39 -15.73 -14.43
N ILE A 148 1.98 -14.58 -14.10
CA ILE A 148 1.57 -13.27 -14.60
C ILE A 148 2.79 -12.54 -15.18
N PRO A 149 2.70 -11.96 -16.39
CA PRO A 149 3.80 -11.18 -16.96
C PRO A 149 4.28 -10.07 -16.02
N GLU A 150 5.60 -9.88 -15.95
CA GLU A 150 6.25 -8.93 -15.03
C GLU A 150 5.68 -7.52 -15.11
N LYS A 151 5.44 -7.02 -16.32
CA LYS A 151 4.82 -5.71 -16.57
C LYS A 151 3.45 -5.49 -15.89
N GLU A 152 2.74 -6.56 -15.55
CA GLU A 152 1.43 -6.50 -14.90
C GLU A 152 1.51 -6.61 -13.36
N TRP A 153 2.68 -6.86 -12.78
CA TRP A 153 2.80 -7.16 -11.34
C TRP A 153 2.24 -6.05 -10.45
N THR A 154 2.62 -4.80 -10.68
CA THR A 154 2.13 -3.66 -9.90
C THR A 154 0.61 -3.49 -10.05
N ASN A 155 0.10 -3.58 -11.29
CA ASN A 155 -1.33 -3.47 -11.58
C ASN A 155 -2.13 -4.60 -10.93
N LEU A 156 -1.60 -5.83 -10.97
CA LEU A 156 -2.18 -6.99 -10.31
C LEU A 156 -2.26 -6.77 -8.80
N SER A 157 -1.18 -6.34 -8.16
CA SER A 157 -1.17 -6.06 -6.73
C SER A 157 -2.23 -5.03 -6.35
N GLN A 158 -2.36 -3.95 -7.12
CA GLN A 158 -3.39 -2.94 -6.89
C GLN A 158 -4.81 -3.49 -7.08
N ARG A 159 -5.07 -4.28 -8.15
CA ARG A 159 -6.37 -4.95 -8.39
C ARG A 159 -6.74 -5.87 -7.24
N MET A 160 -5.78 -6.64 -6.73
CA MET A 160 -5.98 -7.57 -5.62
C MET A 160 -6.32 -6.83 -4.33
N ILE A 161 -5.62 -5.73 -4.03
CA ILE A 161 -5.94 -4.87 -2.88
C ILE A 161 -7.37 -4.31 -3.01
N TRP A 162 -7.71 -3.73 -4.17
CA TRP A 162 -9.04 -3.18 -4.42
C TRP A 162 -10.13 -4.23 -4.28
N HIS A 163 -9.99 -5.36 -4.96
CA HIS A 163 -10.96 -6.44 -4.91
C HIS A 163 -11.13 -6.98 -3.48
N GLY A 164 -10.02 -7.17 -2.76
CA GLY A 164 -10.01 -7.69 -1.40
C GLY A 164 -10.54 -6.72 -0.35
N ARG A 165 -10.51 -5.41 -0.61
CA ARG A 165 -11.08 -4.37 0.27
C ARG A 165 -12.54 -4.06 -0.04
N ARG A 166 -12.94 -4.16 -1.31
CA ARG A 166 -14.26 -3.73 -1.77
C ARG A 166 -15.28 -4.85 -1.85
N ILE A 167 -14.86 -6.07 -2.21
CA ILE A 167 -15.78 -7.17 -2.53
C ILE A 167 -15.45 -8.40 -1.70
N CYS A 168 -14.21 -8.87 -1.78
CA CYS A 168 -13.82 -10.17 -1.25
C CYS A 168 -13.26 -10.05 0.18
N HIS A 169 -14.11 -9.56 1.09
CA HIS A 169 -13.80 -9.32 2.50
C HIS A 169 -13.27 -10.57 3.22
N SER A 170 -12.48 -10.37 4.28
CA SER A 170 -11.84 -11.47 5.02
C SER A 170 -12.87 -12.40 5.67
N ARG A 171 -13.84 -11.84 6.41
CA ARG A 171 -14.85 -12.61 7.16
C ARG A 171 -16.04 -13.04 6.30
N LYS A 172 -16.69 -12.10 5.61
CA LYS A 172 -17.90 -12.36 4.80
C LYS A 172 -17.77 -11.71 3.42
N PRO A 173 -17.18 -12.39 2.41
CA PRO A 173 -17.05 -11.82 1.07
C PRO A 173 -18.41 -11.68 0.39
N ALA A 174 -18.55 -10.65 -0.46
CA ALA A 174 -19.76 -10.36 -1.23
C ALA A 174 -19.81 -11.20 -2.52
N CYS A 175 -19.86 -12.53 -2.40
CA CYS A 175 -19.76 -13.45 -3.53
C CYS A 175 -20.90 -13.26 -4.55
N GLY A 176 -22.13 -13.02 -4.10
CA GLY A 176 -23.30 -12.79 -4.96
C GLY A 176 -23.23 -11.51 -5.80
N ALA A 177 -22.38 -10.55 -5.42
CA ALA A 177 -22.13 -9.30 -6.14
C ALA A 177 -20.72 -9.27 -6.78
N CYS A 178 -19.99 -10.39 -6.75
CA CYS A 178 -18.61 -10.44 -7.22
C CYS A 178 -18.56 -10.61 -8.75
N PRO A 179 -17.92 -9.70 -9.51
CA PRO A 179 -17.80 -9.83 -10.97
C PRO A 179 -16.97 -11.05 -11.39
N LEU A 180 -16.15 -11.59 -10.48
CA LEU A 180 -15.33 -12.77 -10.71
C LEU A 180 -16.02 -14.08 -10.28
N ALA A 181 -17.27 -14.04 -9.81
CA ALA A 181 -17.94 -15.19 -9.21
C ALA A 181 -17.94 -16.43 -10.12
N LYS A 182 -18.18 -16.25 -11.43
CA LYS A 182 -18.21 -17.35 -12.41
C LYS A 182 -16.86 -18.04 -12.62
N LEU A 183 -15.76 -17.36 -12.33
CA LEU A 183 -14.39 -17.85 -12.52
C LEU A 183 -13.72 -18.21 -11.18
N CYS A 184 -14.33 -17.84 -10.06
CA CYS A 184 -13.71 -17.95 -8.74
C CYS A 184 -13.90 -19.36 -8.18
N PRO A 185 -12.83 -20.12 -7.93
CA PRO A 185 -12.93 -21.47 -7.36
C PRO A 185 -13.41 -21.45 -5.89
N SER A 186 -13.40 -20.30 -5.24
CA SER A 186 -13.93 -20.11 -3.87
C SER A 186 -15.29 -19.38 -3.83
N VAL A 187 -16.02 -19.29 -4.94
CA VAL A 187 -17.39 -18.74 -4.90
C VAL A 187 -18.25 -19.58 -3.93
N GLY A 188 -19.14 -18.92 -3.18
CA GLY A 188 -20.01 -19.60 -2.20
C GLY A 188 -19.54 -19.54 -0.74
N ILE A 189 -18.30 -19.15 -0.46
CA ILE A 189 -17.79 -19.02 0.93
C ILE A 189 -18.32 -17.79 1.68
N GLY A 190 -19.15 -16.97 1.03
CA GLY A 190 -19.64 -15.68 1.53
C GLY A 190 -21.12 -15.47 1.27
N GLU A 191 -21.55 -14.21 1.27
CA GLU A 191 -22.94 -13.87 0.95
C GLU A 191 -23.21 -14.11 -0.54
N MET A 192 -24.21 -14.93 -0.84
CA MET A 192 -24.58 -15.31 -2.20
C MET A 192 -25.86 -14.64 -2.69
N ASP A 193 -26.71 -14.17 -1.77
CA ASP A 193 -27.88 -13.37 -2.14
C ASP A 193 -27.41 -12.06 -2.80
N PRO A 194 -27.78 -11.76 -4.06
CA PRO A 194 -27.25 -10.61 -4.79
C PRO A 194 -27.52 -9.27 -4.09
N VAL A 195 -28.69 -9.12 -3.47
CA VAL A 195 -29.10 -7.87 -2.81
C VAL A 195 -28.30 -7.67 -1.53
N LYS A 196 -28.21 -8.71 -0.69
CA LYS A 196 -27.42 -8.67 0.56
C LYS A 196 -25.92 -8.56 0.27
N ALA A 197 -25.42 -9.23 -0.77
CA ALA A 197 -24.03 -9.14 -1.17
C ALA A 197 -23.68 -7.73 -1.66
N GLN A 198 -24.56 -7.09 -2.44
CA GLN A 198 -24.36 -5.73 -2.90
C GLN A 198 -24.24 -4.74 -1.75
N ALA A 199 -25.01 -4.91 -0.68
CA ALA A 199 -24.93 -4.08 0.53
C ALA A 199 -23.58 -4.22 1.28
N LEU A 200 -22.83 -5.30 1.05
CA LEU A 200 -21.49 -5.49 1.61
C LEU A 200 -20.39 -4.84 0.76
N VAL A 201 -20.67 -4.50 -0.50
CA VAL A 201 -19.67 -3.93 -1.40
C VAL A 201 -19.29 -2.53 -0.93
N LYS A 202 -17.99 -2.27 -0.80
CA LYS A 202 -17.46 -0.95 -0.47
C LYS A 202 -17.14 -0.16 -1.73
N VAL A 203 -17.36 1.15 -1.64
CA VAL A 203 -17.15 2.13 -2.72
C VAL A 203 -15.97 3.03 -2.40
N ASP A 204 -15.55 3.86 -3.35
CA ASP A 204 -14.38 4.72 -3.16
C ASP A 204 -14.55 5.72 -2.01
N ALA A 205 -15.77 6.17 -1.74
CA ALA A 205 -16.09 7.04 -0.60
C ALA A 205 -15.80 6.42 0.78
N ASP A 206 -15.70 5.09 0.87
CA ASP A 206 -15.30 4.40 2.10
C ASP A 206 -13.78 4.52 2.37
N PHE A 207 -12.97 4.75 1.34
CA PHE A 207 -11.50 4.72 1.41
C PHE A 207 -10.82 6.06 1.18
N ARG A 208 -11.54 7.05 0.63
CA ARG A 208 -11.06 8.40 0.35
C ARG A 208 -11.80 9.45 1.17
#